data_AF-A0A940BZ37-F1
#
_entry.id   AF-A0A940BZ37-F1
#
_cell.length_a   1.000
_cell.length_b   1.000
_cell.length_c   1.000
_cell.angle_alpha   90.00
_cell.angle_beta   90.00
_cell.angle_gamma   90.00
#
_symmetry.space_group_name_H-M   'P 1'
#
loop_
_entity.id
_entity.type
_entity.pdbx_description
1 polymer ?
#
loop_
_entity_poly.entity_id
_entity_poly.type
_entity_poly.pdbx_seq_one_letter_code
_entity_poly.pdbx_strand_id
1 'polypeptide(L)'
;MNKTRKIFAAILAALMIVSLMAAVACTNPDIDVTVTDAPATDEPEATEAPETTDGPEATEAPATDAPETEASETEEPNIPTDYYYQLMHENETVTVDLDFDGVDEEITLITEPGEYDTYYTLKVVRGTGEVYTDRFEYECYYANAFIVDCDKYDNGMEIVCCYGFESDDNVSIAYRVQRGSDIERFEGEGSVASIDEDAEIYARDGEFYINFRTDILETITLQSLFTIDETGFVCSADRFYYPEYAMAVEVIEPMPARTVGEDDEPADEITVPVGEFVTPLETDCESWVLCSTSNGDRIYIMFEFPEDSWIPYINGVPQHEYLAVLYAD
;
A
#
# COMPACT_ATOMS: atom_id res chain seq x y z
N MET A 1 -45.03 3.96 43.40
CA MET A 1 -43.58 4.16 43.10
C MET A 1 -42.84 4.44 44.40
N ASN A 2 -41.97 3.52 44.83
CA ASN A 2 -41.37 3.52 46.18
C ASN A 2 -40.47 4.75 46.40
N LYS A 3 -40.50 5.28 47.62
CA LYS A 3 -39.77 6.49 48.06
C LYS A 3 -38.27 6.43 47.67
N THR A 4 -37.69 5.24 47.69
CA THR A 4 -36.31 4.93 47.30
C THR A 4 -36.01 5.19 45.82
N ARG A 5 -36.95 4.87 44.91
CA ARG A 5 -36.75 5.10 43.46
C ARG A 5 -36.79 6.59 43.10
N LYS A 6 -37.52 7.41 43.85
CA LYS A 6 -37.56 8.87 43.65
C LYS A 6 -36.26 9.53 44.09
N ILE A 7 -35.64 9.04 45.17
CA ILE A 7 -34.36 9.56 45.65
C ILE A 7 -33.24 9.19 44.67
N PHE A 8 -33.24 7.95 44.16
CA PHE A 8 -32.23 7.51 43.19
C PHE A 8 -32.30 8.29 41.87
N ALA A 9 -33.51 8.52 41.34
CA ALA A 9 -33.70 9.33 40.13
C ALA A 9 -33.28 10.79 40.31
N ALA A 10 -33.51 11.37 41.49
CA ALA A 10 -33.08 12.74 41.80
C ALA A 10 -31.55 12.88 41.90
N ILE A 11 -30.86 11.87 42.46
CA ILE A 11 -29.39 11.85 42.53
C ILE A 11 -28.79 11.69 41.13
N LEU A 12 -29.35 10.81 40.30
CA LEU A 12 -28.87 10.61 38.93
C LEU A 12 -29.03 11.86 38.07
N ALA A 13 -30.16 12.56 38.21
CA ALA A 13 -30.40 13.82 37.51
C ALA A 13 -29.45 14.95 37.99
N ALA A 14 -29.12 14.99 39.29
CA ALA A 14 -28.15 15.96 39.81
C ALA A 14 -26.73 15.68 39.31
N LEU A 15 -26.31 14.40 39.22
CA LEU A 15 -25.01 14.00 38.68
C LEU A 15 -24.87 14.37 37.19
N MET A 16 -25.92 14.18 36.39
CA MET A 16 -25.89 14.57 34.96
C MET A 16 -25.86 16.09 34.75
N ILE A 17 -26.41 16.88 35.66
CA ILE A 17 -26.33 18.36 35.58
C ILE A 17 -24.92 18.86 35.96
N VAL A 18 -24.25 18.20 36.92
CA VAL A 18 -22.89 18.56 37.33
C VAL A 18 -21.86 18.20 36.24
N SER A 19 -22.02 17.07 35.55
CA SER A 19 -21.13 16.71 34.43
C SER A 19 -21.28 17.67 33.24
N LEU A 20 -22.49 18.18 32.97
CA LEU A 20 -22.72 19.12 31.87
C LEU A 20 -22.11 20.51 32.12
N MET A 21 -21.94 20.94 33.38
CA MET A 21 -21.28 22.21 33.70
C MET A 21 -19.75 22.15 33.68
N ALA A 22 -19.14 20.97 33.84
CA ALA A 22 -17.69 20.81 33.72
C ALA A 22 -17.20 20.93 32.27
N ALA A 23 -18.02 20.55 31.29
CA ALA A 23 -17.69 20.65 29.87
C ALA A 23 -17.75 22.10 29.31
N VAL A 24 -18.46 23.02 29.98
CA VAL A 24 -18.62 24.41 29.51
C VAL A 24 -17.53 25.36 30.08
N ALA A 25 -16.74 24.90 31.06
CA ALA A 25 -15.74 25.74 31.73
C ALA A 25 -14.33 25.73 31.09
N CYS A 26 -14.11 24.95 30.02
CA CYS A 26 -12.79 24.82 29.38
C CYS A 26 -12.69 25.55 28.02
N THR A 27 -13.38 26.68 27.84
CA THR A 27 -13.11 27.58 26.71
C THR A 27 -12.34 28.82 27.16
N ASN A 28 -11.08 28.87 26.71
CA ASN A 28 -10.10 29.96 26.70
C ASN A 28 -9.55 30.50 28.03
N PRO A 29 -8.22 30.45 28.15
CA PRO A 29 -7.44 31.65 28.39
C PRO A 29 -6.64 32.02 27.13
N ASP A 30 -6.74 33.29 26.75
CA ASP A 30 -5.88 33.96 25.78
C ASP A 30 -4.40 33.63 26.06
N ILE A 31 -3.75 32.91 25.15
CA ILE A 31 -2.29 32.78 25.14
C ILE A 31 -1.75 33.90 24.25
N ASP A 32 -1.21 34.92 24.91
CA ASP A 32 -0.41 35.98 24.30
C ASP A 32 0.94 35.40 23.88
N VAL A 33 1.05 34.99 22.60
CA VAL A 33 2.29 34.46 22.03
C VAL A 33 3.19 35.65 21.68
N THR A 34 4.17 35.93 22.54
CA THR A 34 5.27 36.83 22.22
C THR A 34 6.16 36.16 21.18
N VAL A 35 6.04 36.60 19.92
CA VAL A 35 6.96 36.27 18.83
C VAL A 35 8.34 36.81 19.21
N THR A 36 9.31 35.91 19.33
CA THR A 36 10.72 36.25 19.52
C THR A 36 11.37 36.25 18.14
N ASP A 37 11.80 37.43 17.68
CA ASP A 37 12.49 37.58 16.40
C ASP A 37 13.81 36.78 16.40
N ALA A 38 13.93 35.86 15.45
CA ALA A 38 15.18 35.19 15.12
C ALA A 38 16.12 36.17 14.38
N PRO A 39 17.46 36.06 14.54
CA PRO A 39 18.39 36.94 13.85
C PRO A 39 18.35 36.69 12.34
N ALA A 40 18.32 37.77 11.57
CA ALA A 40 18.46 37.74 10.12
C ALA A 40 19.82 37.14 9.73
N THR A 41 19.79 36.10 8.92
CA THR A 41 20.97 35.52 8.28
C THR A 41 21.16 36.24 6.94
N ASP A 42 22.31 36.91 6.78
CA ASP A 42 22.67 37.60 5.54
C ASP A 42 22.82 36.62 4.37
N GLU A 43 22.22 36.95 3.22
CA GLU A 43 22.37 36.23 1.94
C GLU A 43 23.81 36.30 1.40
N PRO A 44 24.30 35.25 0.72
CA PRO A 44 25.59 35.30 0.04
C PRO A 44 25.51 36.18 -1.21
N GLU A 45 26.51 37.07 -1.37
CA GLU A 45 26.66 37.94 -2.53
C GLU A 45 26.73 37.14 -3.85
N ALA A 46 25.97 37.61 -4.84
CA ALA A 46 25.97 37.09 -6.19
C ALA A 46 27.37 37.19 -6.82
N THR A 47 27.89 36.04 -7.25
CA THR A 47 29.14 35.96 -8.03
C THR A 47 28.82 36.29 -9.49
N GLU A 48 29.47 37.30 -10.05
CA GLU A 48 29.27 37.69 -11.45
C GLU A 48 29.76 36.60 -12.44
N ALA A 49 28.94 36.37 -13.46
CA ALA A 49 29.23 35.44 -14.55
C ALA A 49 30.34 35.98 -15.49
N PRO A 50 31.16 35.10 -16.09
CA PRO A 50 32.22 35.52 -17.00
C PRO A 50 31.64 36.07 -18.32
N GLU A 51 32.24 37.16 -18.80
CA GLU A 51 31.94 37.75 -20.10
C GLU A 51 32.17 36.73 -21.24
N THR A 52 31.14 36.57 -22.07
CA THR A 52 31.20 35.78 -23.30
C THR A 52 32.13 36.44 -24.32
N THR A 53 33.10 35.68 -24.83
CA THR A 53 34.02 36.09 -25.89
C THR A 53 33.34 35.86 -27.25
N ASP A 54 33.30 36.90 -28.09
CA ASP A 54 32.74 36.83 -29.45
C ASP A 54 33.53 35.83 -30.33
N GLY A 55 32.82 34.83 -30.84
CA GLY A 55 33.31 33.88 -31.84
C GLY A 55 33.30 34.47 -33.26
N PRO A 56 34.06 33.90 -34.20
CA PRO A 56 34.28 34.49 -35.51
C PRO A 56 33.03 34.43 -36.42
N GLU A 57 32.82 35.50 -37.17
CA GLU A 57 31.75 35.65 -38.16
C GLU A 57 31.72 34.48 -39.17
N ALA A 58 30.59 33.79 -39.22
CA ALA A 58 30.32 32.75 -40.20
C ALA A 58 30.14 33.36 -41.59
N THR A 59 30.90 32.83 -42.56
CA THR A 59 30.77 33.17 -43.98
C THR A 59 29.58 32.41 -44.57
N GLU A 60 28.62 33.12 -45.16
CA GLU A 60 27.44 32.50 -45.79
C GLU A 60 27.78 31.69 -47.04
N ALA A 61 27.25 30.47 -47.09
CA ALA A 61 27.20 29.61 -48.28
C ALA A 61 25.80 29.70 -48.92
N PRO A 62 25.64 29.41 -50.22
CA PRO A 62 24.41 29.72 -50.95
C PRO A 62 23.24 28.82 -50.53
N ALA A 63 22.08 29.46 -50.32
CA ALA A 63 20.80 28.82 -50.04
C ALA A 63 20.46 27.76 -51.10
N THR A 64 20.19 26.54 -50.62
CA THR A 64 19.58 25.47 -51.41
C THR A 64 18.22 25.21 -50.78
N ASP A 65 17.14 25.50 -51.52
CA ASP A 65 15.77 25.24 -51.08
C ASP A 65 15.56 23.74 -50.86
N ALA A 66 15.45 23.34 -49.59
CA ALA A 66 14.98 22.02 -49.20
C ALA A 66 13.44 22.03 -49.14
N PRO A 67 12.77 20.92 -49.52
CA PRO A 67 11.31 20.87 -49.52
C PRO A 67 10.75 21.01 -48.10
N GLU A 68 9.75 21.87 -47.94
CA GLU A 68 8.92 21.95 -46.74
C GLU A 68 8.37 20.56 -46.42
N THR A 69 8.91 19.98 -45.35
CA THR A 69 8.34 18.76 -44.77
C THR A 69 7.20 19.25 -43.89
N GLU A 70 5.97 18.95 -44.29
CA GLU A 70 4.81 19.24 -43.44
C GLU A 70 5.05 18.54 -42.10
N ALA A 71 5.13 19.34 -41.04
CA ALA A 71 5.18 18.83 -39.68
C ALA A 71 3.88 18.05 -39.46
N SER A 72 4.00 16.72 -39.42
CA SER A 72 2.93 15.87 -38.91
C SER A 72 2.62 16.37 -37.50
N GLU A 73 1.42 16.91 -37.31
CA GLU A 73 0.87 17.12 -35.97
C GLU A 73 0.94 15.74 -35.30
N THR A 74 1.89 15.61 -34.37
CA THR A 74 1.97 14.42 -33.54
C THR A 74 0.82 14.62 -32.56
N GLU A 75 -0.26 13.84 -32.72
CA GLU A 75 -1.33 13.84 -31.74
C GLU A 75 -0.68 13.59 -30.37
N GLU A 76 -0.93 14.48 -29.41
CA GLU A 76 -0.46 14.25 -28.04
C GLU A 76 -1.02 12.91 -27.59
N PRO A 77 -0.18 12.04 -26.99
CA PRO A 77 -0.62 10.73 -26.54
C PRO A 77 -1.82 10.92 -25.62
N ASN A 78 -2.90 10.16 -25.88
CA ASN A 78 -4.10 10.18 -25.06
C ASN A 78 -3.81 9.41 -23.77
N ILE A 79 -3.15 10.08 -22.82
CA ILE A 79 -2.86 9.51 -21.50
C ILE A 79 -4.21 9.29 -20.80
N PRO A 80 -4.56 8.06 -20.42
CA PRO A 80 -5.76 7.79 -19.65
C PRO A 80 -5.81 8.68 -18.39
N THR A 81 -6.95 9.31 -18.13
CA THR A 81 -7.12 10.10 -16.90
C THR A 81 -7.38 9.24 -15.67
N ASP A 82 -7.70 7.96 -15.89
CA ASP A 82 -8.01 6.97 -14.87
C ASP A 82 -6.88 5.93 -14.85
N TYR A 83 -6.57 5.39 -13.66
CA TYR A 83 -5.59 4.33 -13.47
C TYR A 83 -5.91 3.13 -14.38
N TYR A 84 -4.94 2.72 -15.21
CA TYR A 84 -5.07 1.50 -15.99
C TYR A 84 -4.78 0.29 -15.12
N TYR A 85 -5.62 -0.74 -15.25
CA TYR A 85 -5.47 -2.00 -14.53
C TYR A 85 -5.92 -3.16 -15.41
N GLN A 86 -5.07 -4.19 -15.52
CA GLN A 86 -5.43 -5.45 -16.14
C GLN A 86 -4.76 -6.63 -15.45
N LEU A 87 -5.57 -7.57 -14.98
CA LEU A 87 -5.12 -8.89 -14.52
C LEU A 87 -4.81 -9.78 -15.72
N MET A 88 -3.68 -10.48 -15.66
CA MET A 88 -3.24 -11.50 -16.58
C MET A 88 -3.07 -12.82 -15.86
N HIS A 89 -3.72 -13.85 -16.37
CA HIS A 89 -3.51 -15.21 -15.90
C HIS A 89 -2.31 -15.87 -16.58
N GLU A 90 -1.85 -16.97 -15.99
CA GLU A 90 -0.79 -17.78 -16.57
C GLU A 90 -1.12 -18.26 -18.00
N ASN A 91 -0.12 -18.12 -18.88
CA ASN A 91 -0.17 -18.37 -20.31
C ASN A 91 -1.15 -17.48 -21.10
N GLU A 92 -1.66 -16.41 -20.49
CA GLU A 92 -2.40 -15.38 -21.18
C GLU A 92 -1.46 -14.41 -21.91
N THR A 93 -1.93 -13.91 -23.05
CA THR A 93 -1.28 -12.83 -23.79
C THR A 93 -2.17 -11.61 -23.79
N VAL A 94 -1.64 -10.47 -23.33
CA VAL A 94 -2.31 -9.18 -23.34
C VAL A 94 -1.58 -8.23 -24.28
N THR A 95 -2.34 -7.35 -24.92
CA THR A 95 -1.83 -6.32 -25.82
C THR A 95 -2.19 -4.95 -25.25
N VAL A 96 -1.18 -4.14 -24.94
CA VAL A 96 -1.33 -2.81 -24.36
C VAL A 96 -0.10 -1.95 -24.68
N ASP A 97 -0.29 -0.66 -24.95
CA ASP A 97 0.77 0.34 -25.11
C ASP A 97 1.44 0.66 -23.77
N LEU A 98 2.51 -0.08 -23.43
CA LEU A 98 3.18 -0.04 -22.12
C LEU A 98 3.95 1.26 -21.87
N ASP A 99 4.40 1.93 -22.93
CA ASP A 99 5.27 3.10 -22.84
C ASP A 99 4.63 4.37 -23.42
N PHE A 100 3.33 4.30 -23.72
CA PHE A 100 2.51 5.39 -24.25
C PHE A 100 3.11 6.02 -25.52
N ASP A 101 3.79 5.22 -26.35
CA ASP A 101 4.35 5.66 -27.63
C ASP A 101 3.35 5.59 -28.79
N GLY A 102 2.16 5.03 -28.53
CA GLY A 102 1.08 4.82 -29.49
C GLY A 102 1.12 3.47 -30.19
N VAL A 103 1.99 2.55 -29.77
CA VAL A 103 2.11 1.19 -30.31
C VAL A 103 1.96 0.17 -29.19
N ASP A 104 1.08 -0.81 -29.37
CA ASP A 104 0.87 -1.82 -28.34
C ASP A 104 2.01 -2.86 -28.25
N GLU A 105 2.39 -3.22 -27.03
CA GLU A 105 3.24 -4.36 -26.67
C GLU A 105 2.42 -5.63 -26.48
N GLU A 106 2.95 -6.79 -26.87
CA GLU A 106 2.41 -8.09 -26.47
C GLU A 106 3.13 -8.62 -25.22
N ILE A 107 2.39 -8.81 -24.13
CA ILE A 107 2.89 -9.30 -22.85
C ILE A 107 2.39 -10.72 -22.65
N THR A 108 3.25 -11.63 -22.20
CA THR A 108 2.86 -13.01 -21.87
C THR A 108 3.57 -13.47 -20.62
N LEU A 109 2.82 -13.98 -19.64
CA LEU A 109 3.37 -14.71 -18.50
C LEU A 109 3.33 -16.20 -18.81
N ILE A 110 4.45 -16.80 -19.16
CA ILE A 110 4.52 -18.22 -19.54
C ILE A 110 4.81 -19.06 -18.29
N THR A 111 4.08 -20.16 -18.11
CA THR A 111 4.34 -21.12 -17.03
C THR A 111 4.85 -22.45 -17.58
N GLU A 112 5.95 -22.92 -17.02
CA GLU A 112 6.56 -24.21 -17.37
C GLU A 112 6.72 -25.06 -16.11
N PRO A 113 6.04 -26.22 -16.02
CA PRO A 113 6.19 -27.08 -14.86
C PRO A 113 7.60 -27.69 -14.80
N GLY A 114 8.27 -27.55 -13.66
CA GLY A 114 9.49 -28.26 -13.32
C GLY A 114 9.23 -29.55 -12.53
N GLU A 115 10.31 -30.22 -12.11
CA GLU A 115 10.20 -31.44 -11.30
C GLU A 115 9.80 -31.14 -9.84
N TYR A 116 10.20 -29.98 -9.34
CA TYR A 116 9.93 -29.49 -7.98
C TYR A 116 9.39 -28.05 -8.00
N ASP A 117 9.90 -27.22 -8.92
CA ASP A 117 9.55 -25.81 -9.04
C ASP A 117 8.67 -25.52 -10.27
N THR A 118 7.97 -24.40 -10.27
CA THR A 118 7.35 -23.86 -11.49
C THR A 118 8.23 -22.74 -12.02
N TYR A 119 8.59 -22.81 -13.30
CA TYR A 119 9.31 -21.73 -13.97
C TYR A 119 8.32 -20.78 -14.60
N TYR A 120 8.59 -19.50 -14.39
CA TYR A 120 7.81 -18.41 -14.96
C TYR A 120 8.71 -17.63 -15.90
N THR A 121 8.15 -17.20 -17.03
CA THR A 121 8.85 -16.32 -17.96
C THR A 121 7.94 -15.17 -18.32
N LEU A 122 8.32 -13.95 -17.94
CA LEU A 122 7.71 -12.75 -18.51
C LEU A 122 8.33 -12.52 -19.87
N LYS A 123 7.48 -12.46 -20.89
CA LYS A 123 7.87 -12.11 -22.26
C LYS A 123 7.13 -10.84 -22.66
N VAL A 124 7.87 -9.84 -23.12
CA VAL A 124 7.32 -8.59 -23.68
C VAL A 124 7.83 -8.45 -25.12
N VAL A 125 6.93 -8.31 -26.07
CA VAL A 125 7.24 -8.04 -27.48
C VAL A 125 6.85 -6.61 -27.78
N ARG A 126 7.83 -5.74 -28.02
CA ARG A 126 7.60 -4.35 -28.38
C ARG A 126 7.00 -4.22 -29.77
N GLY A 127 6.31 -3.12 -30.02
CA GLY A 127 5.80 -2.77 -31.36
C GLY A 127 6.85 -2.82 -32.48
N THR A 128 8.12 -2.61 -32.15
CA THR A 128 9.27 -2.72 -33.07
C THR A 128 9.64 -4.16 -33.45
N GLY A 129 9.09 -5.15 -32.75
CA GLY A 129 9.44 -6.57 -32.85
C GLY A 129 10.60 -6.99 -31.94
N GLU A 130 11.14 -6.08 -31.13
CA GLU A 130 12.09 -6.41 -30.07
C GLU A 130 11.42 -7.28 -29.01
N VAL A 131 12.16 -8.27 -28.50
CA VAL A 131 11.64 -9.22 -27.52
C VAL A 131 12.48 -9.14 -26.25
N TYR A 132 11.84 -8.77 -25.16
CA TYR A 132 12.36 -8.92 -23.81
C TYR A 132 11.84 -10.25 -23.21
N THR A 133 12.72 -10.95 -22.52
CA THR A 133 12.36 -12.14 -21.74
C THR A 133 13.12 -12.12 -20.42
N ASP A 134 12.39 -12.30 -19.33
CA ASP A 134 12.98 -12.62 -18.04
C ASP A 134 12.40 -13.93 -17.51
N ARG A 135 13.29 -14.85 -17.11
CA ARG A 135 12.92 -16.18 -16.61
C ARG A 135 13.36 -16.29 -15.16
N PHE A 136 12.41 -16.66 -14.31
CA PHE A 136 12.61 -16.80 -12.88
C PHE A 136 11.92 -18.10 -12.38
N GLU A 137 12.35 -18.55 -11.21
CA GLU A 137 11.99 -19.86 -10.63
C GLU A 137 11.44 -19.64 -9.23
N TYR A 138 10.24 -20.17 -8.98
CA TYR A 138 9.54 -20.04 -7.70
C TYR A 138 8.71 -21.28 -7.40
N GLU A 139 8.70 -21.71 -6.13
CA GLU A 139 7.87 -22.80 -5.61
C GLU A 139 6.42 -22.35 -5.37
N CYS A 140 5.65 -22.01 -6.42
CA CYS A 140 4.25 -21.58 -6.27
C CYS A 140 3.25 -22.42 -7.07
N TYR A 141 1.99 -22.42 -6.61
CA TYR A 141 0.89 -23.18 -7.23
C TYR A 141 0.30 -22.50 -8.46
N TYR A 142 0.29 -21.17 -8.45
CA TYR A 142 -0.21 -20.32 -9.53
C TYR A 142 0.52 -18.98 -9.46
N ALA A 143 0.58 -18.30 -10.61
CA ALA A 143 1.04 -16.93 -10.68
C ALA A 143 0.12 -16.11 -11.58
N ASN A 144 -0.01 -14.85 -11.22
CA ASN A 144 -0.72 -13.84 -11.98
C ASN A 144 0.23 -12.67 -12.26
N ALA A 145 -0.02 -11.92 -13.32
CA ALA A 145 0.61 -10.62 -13.52
C ALA A 145 -0.45 -9.53 -13.56
N PHE A 146 -0.14 -8.37 -13.03
CA PHE A 146 -0.98 -7.19 -13.12
C PHE A 146 -0.25 -6.14 -13.92
N ILE A 147 -0.93 -5.56 -14.90
CA ILE A 147 -0.45 -4.37 -15.60
C ILE A 147 -1.12 -3.18 -14.93
N VAL A 148 -0.32 -2.28 -14.39
CA VAL A 148 -0.77 -1.13 -13.60
C VAL A 148 0.00 0.10 -14.06
N ASP A 149 -0.70 1.21 -14.23
CA ASP A 149 -0.07 2.53 -14.28
C ASP A 149 -0.09 3.07 -12.85
N CYS A 150 1.05 3.01 -12.13
CA CYS A 150 1.08 3.51 -10.75
C CYS A 150 1.25 5.04 -10.69
N ASP A 151 1.95 5.63 -11.67
CA ASP A 151 2.21 7.06 -11.77
C ASP A 151 1.88 7.62 -13.16
N LYS A 152 0.65 8.13 -13.29
CA LYS A 152 0.15 8.78 -14.52
C LYS A 152 1.02 9.93 -15.07
N TYR A 153 2.04 10.39 -14.34
CA TYR A 153 2.92 11.46 -14.78
C TYR A 153 4.24 10.98 -15.39
N ASP A 154 4.63 9.72 -15.21
CA ASP A 154 5.93 9.21 -15.67
C ASP A 154 5.90 8.64 -17.10
N ASN A 155 4.69 8.42 -17.65
CA ASN A 155 4.44 7.80 -18.96
C ASN A 155 5.09 6.41 -19.09
N GLY A 156 5.11 5.64 -18.01
CA GLY A 156 5.42 4.22 -18.02
C GLY A 156 4.28 3.41 -17.40
N MET A 157 4.21 2.14 -17.78
CA MET A 157 3.43 1.16 -17.04
C MET A 157 4.33 0.17 -16.31
N GLU A 158 3.81 -0.32 -15.20
CA GLU A 158 4.42 -1.38 -14.43
C GLU A 158 3.69 -2.72 -14.60
N ILE A 159 4.49 -3.78 -14.67
CA ILE A 159 4.00 -5.16 -14.68
C ILE A 159 4.39 -5.76 -13.33
N VAL A 160 3.41 -6.09 -12.50
CA VAL A 160 3.61 -6.69 -11.18
C VAL A 160 3.29 -8.18 -11.24
N CYS A 161 4.31 -9.02 -11.18
CA CYS A 161 4.15 -10.48 -11.12
C CYS A 161 4.01 -10.94 -9.67
N CYS A 162 2.94 -11.71 -9.44
CA CYS A 162 2.42 -12.09 -8.13
C CYS A 162 2.30 -13.61 -8.05
N TYR A 163 2.65 -14.18 -6.89
CA TYR A 163 2.82 -15.61 -6.75
C TYR A 163 2.01 -16.14 -5.58
N GLY A 164 1.23 -17.19 -5.83
CA GLY A 164 0.49 -17.92 -4.82
C GLY A 164 1.31 -19.00 -4.17
N PHE A 165 1.85 -18.72 -2.99
CA PHE A 165 2.75 -19.64 -2.28
C PHE A 165 2.07 -20.45 -1.17
N GLU A 166 2.65 -21.63 -0.87
CA GLU A 166 2.57 -22.31 0.43
C GLU A 166 3.86 -22.12 1.27
N SER A 167 4.92 -21.51 0.74
CA SER A 167 6.21 -21.42 1.45
C SER A 167 6.56 -20.00 1.92
N ASP A 168 7.46 -19.94 2.90
CA ASP A 168 7.84 -18.75 3.68
C ASP A 168 8.60 -17.67 2.86
N ASP A 169 8.91 -17.93 1.58
CA ASP A 169 9.70 -17.06 0.73
C ASP A 169 8.81 -16.12 -0.10
N ASN A 170 8.56 -14.97 0.51
CA ASN A 170 7.65 -13.94 0.02
C ASN A 170 8.38 -12.98 -0.95
N VAL A 171 8.51 -13.31 -2.23
CA VAL A 171 9.15 -12.42 -3.24
C VAL A 171 8.15 -11.98 -4.29
N SER A 172 8.13 -10.68 -4.60
CA SER A 172 7.36 -10.12 -5.71
C SER A 172 8.29 -9.47 -6.72
N ILE A 173 7.95 -9.60 -8.02
CA ILE A 173 8.75 -8.99 -9.10
C ILE A 173 7.92 -7.92 -9.79
N ALA A 174 8.47 -6.71 -9.94
CA ALA A 174 7.98 -5.74 -10.90
C ALA A 174 8.89 -5.56 -12.08
N TYR A 175 8.28 -5.08 -13.15
CA TYR A 175 8.96 -4.53 -14.29
C TYR A 175 8.40 -3.15 -14.54
N ARG A 176 9.26 -2.19 -14.89
CA ARG A 176 8.84 -0.88 -15.39
C ARG A 176 9.24 -0.75 -16.85
N VAL A 177 8.30 -0.27 -17.65
CA VAL A 177 8.50 -0.01 -19.07
C VAL A 177 8.27 1.47 -19.32
N GLN A 178 9.33 2.19 -19.69
CA GLN A 178 9.26 3.61 -20.03
C GLN A 178 9.63 3.85 -21.48
N ARG A 179 9.14 4.97 -22.01
CA ARG A 179 9.33 5.33 -23.42
C ARG A 179 10.80 5.48 -23.77
N GLY A 180 11.26 4.63 -24.68
CA GLY A 180 12.64 4.67 -25.16
C GLY A 180 13.70 4.24 -24.14
N SER A 181 13.31 3.65 -23.00
CA SER A 181 14.21 2.98 -22.07
C SER A 181 14.22 1.47 -22.29
N ASP A 182 15.20 0.78 -21.71
CA ASP A 182 15.12 -0.67 -21.51
C ASP A 182 14.05 -0.99 -20.45
N ILE A 183 13.59 -2.25 -20.41
CA ILE A 183 12.70 -2.73 -19.33
C ILE A 183 13.54 -2.90 -18.06
N GLU A 184 13.15 -2.20 -17.00
CA GLU A 184 13.78 -2.29 -15.69
C GLU A 184 13.08 -3.35 -14.84
N ARG A 185 13.84 -4.08 -14.01
CA ARG A 185 13.33 -5.16 -13.16
C ARG A 185 13.62 -4.83 -11.71
N PHE A 186 12.60 -4.99 -10.87
CA PHE A 186 12.67 -4.77 -9.43
C PHE A 186 12.20 -6.01 -8.68
N GLU A 187 12.94 -6.40 -7.65
CA GLU A 187 12.55 -7.45 -6.72
C GLU A 187 12.26 -6.81 -5.36
N GLY A 188 11.08 -7.09 -4.81
CA GLY A 188 10.71 -6.68 -3.46
C GLY A 188 10.60 -7.90 -2.54
N GLU A 189 11.12 -7.76 -1.31
CA GLU A 189 10.78 -8.67 -0.20
C GLU A 189 9.36 -8.33 0.28
N GLY A 190 8.48 -9.33 0.32
CA GLY A 190 7.04 -9.22 0.56
C GLY A 190 6.23 -9.98 -0.50
N SER A 191 5.23 -10.76 -0.08
CA SER A 191 4.48 -11.65 -0.97
C SER A 191 3.22 -10.98 -1.45
N VAL A 192 3.25 -10.43 -2.65
CA VAL A 192 2.02 -10.13 -3.34
C VAL A 192 1.36 -11.45 -3.72
N ALA A 193 0.50 -11.94 -2.83
CA ALA A 193 -0.24 -13.17 -3.01
C ALA A 193 -1.66 -12.85 -3.49
N SER A 194 -1.86 -12.90 -4.80
CA SER A 194 -3.20 -12.90 -5.39
C SER A 194 -3.77 -14.31 -5.33
N ILE A 195 -4.28 -14.74 -4.18
CA ILE A 195 -4.65 -16.16 -3.98
C ILE A 195 -5.92 -16.57 -4.73
N ASP A 196 -6.73 -15.62 -5.16
CA ASP A 196 -8.01 -15.89 -5.79
C ASP A 196 -8.30 -14.86 -6.90
N GLU A 197 -9.29 -15.17 -7.75
CA GLU A 197 -9.85 -14.23 -8.74
C GLU A 197 -10.36 -12.92 -8.08
N ASP A 198 -10.51 -12.92 -6.75
CA ASP A 198 -10.95 -11.82 -5.91
C ASP A 198 -9.81 -10.94 -5.37
N ALA A 199 -8.55 -11.19 -5.75
CA ALA A 199 -7.46 -10.31 -5.39
C ALA A 199 -7.55 -8.99 -6.18
N GLU A 200 -8.07 -7.97 -5.51
CA GLU A 200 -8.18 -6.64 -6.08
C GLU A 200 -6.90 -5.84 -5.83
N ILE A 201 -6.23 -5.41 -6.91
CA ILE A 201 -5.22 -4.34 -6.84
C ILE A 201 -5.91 -3.03 -7.21
N TYR A 202 -5.64 -2.01 -6.42
CA TYR A 202 -6.12 -0.66 -6.70
C TYR A 202 -4.94 0.29 -6.76
N ALA A 203 -4.83 1.07 -7.82
CA ALA A 203 -3.86 2.16 -7.90
C ALA A 203 -4.56 3.50 -7.59
N ARG A 204 -3.92 4.34 -6.78
CA ARG A 204 -4.39 5.67 -6.43
C ARG A 204 -3.24 6.56 -5.98
N ASP A 205 -3.19 7.77 -6.52
CA ASP A 205 -2.30 8.86 -6.12
C ASP A 205 -0.79 8.51 -6.12
N GLY A 206 -0.32 7.64 -7.01
CA GLY A 206 1.10 7.20 -7.04
C GLY A 206 1.36 5.90 -6.28
N GLU A 207 0.32 5.36 -5.64
CA GLU A 207 0.39 4.21 -4.76
C GLU A 207 -0.46 3.07 -5.33
N PHE A 208 -0.10 1.83 -5.05
CA PHE A 208 -0.95 0.68 -5.32
C PHE A 208 -1.14 -0.16 -4.07
N TYR A 209 -2.39 -0.56 -3.87
CA TYR A 209 -2.86 -1.33 -2.75
C TYR A 209 -2.91 -2.78 -3.18
N ILE A 210 -2.31 -3.63 -2.38
CA ILE A 210 -2.31 -5.07 -2.60
C ILE A 210 -2.94 -5.76 -1.41
N ASN A 211 -3.82 -6.69 -1.73
CA ASN A 211 -4.46 -7.56 -0.77
C ASN A 211 -3.56 -8.76 -0.45
N PHE A 212 -3.21 -8.95 0.82
CA PHE A 212 -2.42 -10.07 1.36
C PHE A 212 -3.31 -10.93 2.22
N ARG A 213 -3.15 -12.26 2.15
CA ARG A 213 -3.79 -13.14 3.11
C ARG A 213 -2.97 -13.20 4.38
N THR A 214 -3.62 -12.95 5.51
CA THR A 214 -3.06 -13.17 6.84
C THR A 214 -3.98 -14.08 7.63
N ASP A 215 -3.45 -14.66 8.70
CA ASP A 215 -4.26 -15.30 9.72
C ASP A 215 -4.54 -14.38 10.90
N ILE A 216 -3.97 -13.17 10.96
CA ILE A 216 -4.18 -12.22 12.06
C ILE A 216 -5.67 -11.86 12.17
N LEU A 217 -6.29 -12.29 13.28
CA LEU A 217 -7.71 -12.10 13.59
C LEU A 217 -8.65 -12.56 12.48
N GLU A 218 -8.40 -13.72 11.87
CA GLU A 218 -9.29 -14.36 10.88
C GLU A 218 -9.49 -13.57 9.58
N THR A 219 -8.78 -12.45 9.39
CA THR A 219 -9.00 -11.67 8.18
C THR A 219 -8.11 -12.18 7.07
N ILE A 220 -8.75 -12.71 6.03
CA ILE A 220 -8.12 -13.27 4.83
C ILE A 220 -7.48 -12.16 3.95
N THR A 221 -7.55 -10.90 4.36
CA THR A 221 -7.13 -9.77 3.51
C THR A 221 -6.62 -8.59 4.35
N LEU A 222 -5.33 -8.29 4.20
CA LEU A 222 -4.69 -7.02 4.58
C LEU A 222 -4.37 -6.24 3.33
N GLN A 223 -4.43 -4.92 3.40
CA GLN A 223 -4.01 -4.05 2.33
C GLN A 223 -2.64 -3.51 2.69
N SER A 224 -1.61 -3.86 1.92
CA SER A 224 -0.35 -3.13 1.96
C SER A 224 -0.35 -2.04 0.92
N LEU A 225 0.27 -0.94 1.28
CA LEU A 225 0.51 0.19 0.41
C LEU A 225 1.91 0.06 -0.18
N PHE A 226 2.00 0.13 -1.50
CA PHE A 226 3.27 0.18 -2.18
C PHE A 226 3.37 1.43 -3.04
N THR A 227 4.60 1.89 -3.19
CA THR A 227 5.00 2.89 -4.17
C THR A 227 6.07 2.27 -5.07
N ILE A 228 6.18 2.77 -6.30
CA ILE A 228 7.27 2.40 -7.20
C ILE A 228 8.11 3.66 -7.45
N ASP A 229 9.27 3.75 -6.82
CA ASP A 229 10.20 4.87 -7.05
C ASP A 229 11.33 4.47 -8.01
N GLU A 230 12.38 5.28 -8.10
CA GLU A 230 13.56 5.00 -8.95
C GLU A 230 14.36 3.77 -8.49
N THR A 231 14.12 3.28 -7.27
CA THR A 231 14.76 2.11 -6.69
C THR A 231 13.91 0.84 -6.80
N GLY A 232 12.65 0.98 -7.21
CA GLY A 232 11.71 -0.11 -7.40
C GLY A 232 10.55 -0.07 -6.42
N PHE A 233 10.09 -1.25 -6.01
CA PHE A 233 9.03 -1.36 -5.02
C PHE A 233 9.49 -0.90 -3.65
N VAL A 234 8.80 0.10 -3.13
CA VAL A 234 8.90 0.51 -1.74
C VAL A 234 7.57 0.21 -1.08
N CYS A 235 7.54 -0.87 -0.30
CA CYS A 235 6.46 -1.12 0.64
C CYS A 235 6.45 0.01 1.66
N SER A 236 5.28 0.63 1.89
CA SER A 236 5.09 1.56 3.00
C SER A 236 5.01 0.73 4.28
N ALA A 237 6.18 0.27 4.72
CA ALA A 237 6.38 -0.95 5.52
C ALA A 237 5.82 -0.91 6.96
N ASP A 238 5.23 0.20 7.38
CA ASP A 238 4.94 0.41 8.80
C ASP A 238 3.48 0.10 9.17
N ARG A 239 2.55 0.12 8.20
CA ARG A 239 1.10 0.06 8.48
C ARG A 239 0.31 -0.59 7.35
N PHE A 240 -0.28 -1.73 7.65
CA PHE A 240 -1.21 -2.46 6.79
C PHE A 240 -2.63 -2.22 7.27
N TYR A 241 -3.57 -2.06 6.34
CA TYR A 241 -4.95 -1.74 6.66
C TYR A 241 -5.86 -2.94 6.42
N TYR A 242 -6.80 -3.13 7.33
CA TYR A 242 -7.88 -4.07 7.09
C TYR A 242 -8.94 -3.40 6.20
N PRO A 243 -9.52 -4.12 5.23
CA PRO A 243 -10.55 -3.54 4.39
C PRO A 243 -11.78 -3.15 5.23
N GLU A 244 -12.58 -2.18 4.75
CA GLU A 244 -13.78 -1.71 5.46
C GLU A 244 -14.80 -2.83 5.78
N TYR A 245 -14.74 -3.94 5.05
CA TYR A 245 -15.57 -5.12 5.23
C TYR A 245 -14.97 -6.20 6.15
N ALA A 246 -13.85 -5.92 6.83
CA ALA A 246 -13.26 -6.84 7.79
C ALA A 246 -14.27 -7.23 8.88
N MET A 247 -14.37 -8.53 9.16
CA MET A 247 -15.38 -9.06 10.06
C MET A 247 -14.94 -8.89 11.51
N ALA A 248 -15.89 -8.54 12.38
CA ALA A 248 -15.65 -8.51 13.82
C ALA A 248 -15.56 -9.94 14.37
N VAL A 249 -14.59 -10.17 15.25
CA VAL A 249 -14.30 -11.48 15.86
C VAL A 249 -14.69 -11.45 17.34
N GLU A 250 -15.40 -12.49 17.81
CA GLU A 250 -15.82 -12.61 19.21
C GLU A 250 -14.66 -13.09 20.09
N VAL A 251 -14.44 -12.44 21.23
CA VAL A 251 -13.50 -12.87 22.26
C VAL A 251 -14.13 -13.99 23.10
N ILE A 252 -13.54 -15.19 23.08
CA ILE A 252 -14.05 -16.39 23.76
C ILE A 252 -13.35 -16.71 25.09
N GLU A 253 -12.14 -16.19 25.29
CA GLU A 253 -11.41 -16.22 26.56
C GLU A 253 -10.88 -14.82 26.89
N PRO A 254 -10.71 -14.45 28.18
CA PRO A 254 -10.22 -13.12 28.56
C PRO A 254 -8.88 -12.80 27.88
N MET A 255 -8.91 -11.87 26.93
CA MET A 255 -7.78 -11.62 26.03
C MET A 255 -6.98 -10.39 26.50
N PRO A 256 -5.65 -10.49 26.63
CA PRO A 256 -4.83 -9.33 26.95
C PRO A 256 -4.78 -8.37 25.75
N ALA A 257 -4.87 -7.08 26.03
CA ALA A 257 -4.74 -6.02 25.03
C ALA A 257 -4.13 -4.77 25.68
N ARG A 258 -3.93 -3.72 24.90
CA ARG A 258 -3.49 -2.40 25.36
C ARG A 258 -4.44 -1.31 24.88
N THR A 259 -4.61 -0.26 25.67
CA THR A 259 -5.31 0.95 25.20
C THR A 259 -4.45 1.71 24.19
N VAL A 260 -5.08 2.56 23.38
CA VAL A 260 -4.37 3.54 22.54
C VAL A 260 -3.99 4.75 23.39
N GLY A 261 -2.71 5.08 23.40
CA GLY A 261 -2.10 6.21 24.11
C GLY A 261 -2.11 7.52 23.33
N GLU A 262 -1.27 8.46 23.79
CA GLU A 262 -0.90 9.63 22.98
C GLU A 262 -0.13 9.16 21.74
N ASP A 263 -0.30 9.85 20.61
CA ASP A 263 0.36 9.55 19.33
C ASP A 263 0.00 8.20 18.68
N ASP A 264 -1.16 7.62 19.00
CA ASP A 264 -1.61 6.32 18.47
C ASP A 264 -0.62 5.18 18.78
N GLU A 265 -0.05 5.15 20.00
CA GLU A 265 0.86 4.09 20.44
C GLU A 265 0.22 3.18 21.52
N PRO A 266 0.63 1.91 21.67
CA PRO A 266 0.13 1.04 22.74
C PRO A 266 0.48 1.57 24.14
N ALA A 267 -0.53 1.74 25.00
CA ALA A 267 -0.37 2.31 26.34
C ALA A 267 -0.65 1.31 27.49
N ASP A 268 -1.77 1.43 28.18
CA ASP A 268 -2.07 0.69 29.40
C ASP A 268 -2.56 -0.73 29.08
N GLU A 269 -2.09 -1.73 29.84
CA GLU A 269 -2.59 -3.10 29.75
C GLU A 269 -4.04 -3.21 30.23
N ILE A 270 -4.85 -3.89 29.42
CA ILE A 270 -6.25 -4.18 29.71
C ILE A 270 -6.55 -5.66 29.41
N THR A 271 -7.74 -6.09 29.83
CA THR A 271 -8.27 -7.41 29.45
C THR A 271 -9.60 -7.20 28.75
N VAL A 272 -9.68 -7.64 27.50
CA VAL A 272 -10.92 -7.66 26.73
C VAL A 272 -11.79 -8.80 27.27
N PRO A 273 -13.03 -8.51 27.70
CA PRO A 273 -13.88 -9.53 28.32
C PRO A 273 -14.45 -10.50 27.28
N VAL A 274 -14.76 -11.72 27.73
CA VAL A 274 -15.48 -12.72 26.94
C VAL A 274 -16.82 -12.18 26.44
N GLY A 275 -17.13 -12.42 25.17
CA GLY A 275 -18.34 -11.98 24.46
C GLY A 275 -18.23 -10.58 23.85
N GLU A 276 -17.10 -9.89 24.03
CA GLU A 276 -16.79 -8.66 23.31
C GLU A 276 -16.43 -8.97 21.85
N PHE A 277 -16.72 -8.05 20.94
CA PHE A 277 -16.32 -8.16 19.54
C PHE A 277 -15.21 -7.16 19.23
N VAL A 278 -14.16 -7.64 18.57
CA VAL A 278 -13.05 -6.80 18.08
C VAL A 278 -13.06 -6.80 16.56
N THR A 279 -13.04 -5.61 15.97
CA THR A 279 -12.93 -5.43 14.51
C THR A 279 -11.54 -4.91 14.21
N PRO A 280 -10.71 -5.64 13.45
CA PRO A 280 -9.37 -5.18 13.10
C PRO A 280 -9.44 -3.97 12.17
N LEU A 281 -8.48 -3.06 12.33
CA LEU A 281 -8.39 -1.80 11.58
C LEU A 281 -7.05 -1.68 10.86
N GLU A 282 -5.97 -1.95 11.58
CA GLU A 282 -4.59 -1.73 11.11
C GLU A 282 -3.65 -2.71 11.81
N THR A 283 -2.55 -3.11 11.18
CA THR A 283 -1.52 -3.98 11.75
C THR A 283 -0.16 -3.59 11.19
N ASP A 284 0.91 -3.87 11.92
CA ASP A 284 2.28 -3.83 11.38
C ASP A 284 2.69 -5.18 10.74
N CYS A 285 1.79 -6.17 10.74
CA CYS A 285 2.05 -7.56 10.34
C CYS A 285 3.12 -8.29 11.15
N GLU A 286 3.70 -7.67 12.17
CA GLU A 286 4.86 -8.20 12.88
C GLU A 286 4.55 -8.43 14.35
N SER A 287 3.91 -7.45 15.00
CA SER A 287 3.84 -7.40 16.45
C SER A 287 2.52 -6.90 17.03
N TRP A 288 1.66 -6.22 16.26
CA TRP A 288 0.40 -5.72 16.78
C TRP A 288 -0.70 -5.59 15.74
N VAL A 289 -1.94 -5.66 16.22
CA VAL A 289 -3.13 -5.28 15.46
C VAL A 289 -3.97 -4.30 16.26
N LEU A 290 -4.24 -3.16 15.65
CA LEU A 290 -5.17 -2.15 16.15
C LEU A 290 -6.60 -2.59 15.82
N CYS A 291 -7.46 -2.60 16.82
CA CYS A 291 -8.86 -2.99 16.69
C CYS A 291 -9.81 -1.93 17.27
N SER A 292 -11.04 -1.91 16.77
CA SER A 292 -12.18 -1.30 17.45
C SER A 292 -12.97 -2.36 18.22
N THR A 293 -13.35 -2.06 19.45
CA THR A 293 -14.31 -2.87 20.23
C THR A 293 -15.76 -2.54 19.82
N SER A 294 -16.74 -3.32 20.29
CA SER A 294 -18.17 -3.06 20.04
C SER A 294 -18.69 -1.75 20.66
N ASN A 295 -17.97 -1.21 21.66
CA ASN A 295 -18.27 0.09 22.26
C ASN A 295 -17.59 1.26 21.52
N GLY A 296 -16.79 0.98 20.49
CA GLY A 296 -16.04 1.98 19.72
C GLY A 296 -14.70 2.38 20.35
N ASP A 297 -14.29 1.75 21.46
CA ASP A 297 -12.95 1.95 22.01
C ASP A 297 -11.91 1.31 21.09
N ARG A 298 -10.79 2.00 20.88
CA ARG A 298 -9.64 1.46 20.13
C ARG A 298 -8.67 0.76 21.08
N ILE A 299 -8.16 -0.39 20.66
CA ILE A 299 -7.22 -1.23 21.43
C ILE A 299 -6.15 -1.81 20.53
N TYR A 300 -4.96 -2.04 21.08
CA TYR A 300 -3.92 -2.86 20.46
C TYR A 300 -3.97 -4.28 21.01
N ILE A 301 -3.96 -5.26 20.12
CA ILE A 301 -3.69 -6.65 20.47
C ILE A 301 -2.25 -6.93 20.04
N MET A 302 -1.38 -7.16 21.02
CA MET A 302 0.02 -7.49 20.76
C MET A 302 0.13 -8.98 20.47
N PHE A 303 0.87 -9.35 19.44
CA PHE A 303 1.13 -10.74 19.09
C PHE A 303 2.60 -10.98 18.75
N GLU A 304 2.96 -12.25 18.61
CA GLU A 304 4.24 -12.70 18.08
C GLU A 304 4.00 -13.88 17.12
N PHE A 305 4.89 -14.06 16.15
CA PHE A 305 4.96 -15.26 15.31
C PHE A 305 6.12 -16.14 15.80
N PRO A 306 5.85 -17.29 16.45
CA PRO A 306 6.90 -18.26 16.75
C PRO A 306 7.59 -18.74 15.46
N GLU A 307 8.89 -19.06 15.53
CA GLU A 307 9.71 -19.48 14.37
C GLU A 307 9.07 -20.60 13.52
N ASP A 308 8.25 -21.46 14.12
CA ASP A 308 7.60 -22.60 13.48
C ASP A 308 6.06 -22.47 13.40
N SER A 309 5.50 -21.27 13.46
CA SER A 309 4.04 -21.07 13.44
C SER A 309 3.59 -19.85 12.66
N TRP A 310 2.64 -20.07 11.75
CA TRP A 310 1.95 -19.01 11.00
C TRP A 310 0.73 -18.46 11.73
N ILE A 311 0.42 -19.03 12.91
CA ILE A 311 -0.66 -18.57 13.77
C ILE A 311 -0.06 -17.54 14.73
N PRO A 312 -0.57 -16.31 14.79
CA PRO A 312 -0.17 -15.33 15.80
C PRO A 312 -0.42 -15.83 17.22
N TYR A 313 0.53 -15.57 18.12
CA TYR A 313 0.42 -15.87 19.54
C TYR A 313 0.20 -14.57 20.30
N ILE A 314 -0.88 -14.52 21.08
CA ILE A 314 -1.17 -13.41 21.98
C ILE A 314 -0.68 -13.83 23.36
N ASN A 315 0.37 -13.18 23.88
CA ASN A 315 0.93 -13.50 25.20
C ASN A 315 1.30 -15.01 25.36
N GLY A 316 1.93 -15.58 24.34
CA GLY A 316 2.37 -16.98 24.34
C GLY A 316 1.26 -18.02 24.17
N VAL A 317 0.04 -17.61 23.82
CA VAL A 317 -1.09 -18.51 23.53
C VAL A 317 -1.58 -18.26 22.10
N PRO A 318 -1.85 -19.30 21.29
CA PRO A 318 -2.38 -19.11 19.95
C PRO A 318 -3.65 -18.26 19.96
N GLN A 319 -3.77 -17.30 19.04
CA GLN A 319 -4.89 -16.37 19.00
C GLN A 319 -6.28 -17.05 18.99
N HIS A 320 -6.40 -18.25 18.42
CA HIS A 320 -7.66 -18.99 18.32
C HIS A 320 -8.15 -19.54 19.68
N GLU A 321 -7.30 -19.53 20.71
CA GLU A 321 -7.77 -19.80 22.07
C GLU A 321 -8.46 -18.58 22.69
N TYR A 322 -8.15 -17.37 22.20
CA TYR A 322 -8.81 -16.13 22.64
C TYR A 322 -10.01 -15.71 21.80
N LEU A 323 -10.05 -16.13 20.54
CA LEU A 323 -10.95 -15.58 19.54
C LEU A 323 -11.73 -16.68 18.83
N ALA A 324 -13.02 -16.44 18.59
CA ALA A 324 -13.90 -17.31 17.82
C ALA A 324 -13.60 -17.22 16.32
N VAL A 325 -12.38 -17.58 15.91
CA VAL A 325 -11.97 -17.57 14.51
C VAL A 325 -12.51 -18.81 13.78
N LEU A 326 -13.14 -18.63 12.63
CA LEU A 326 -13.52 -19.74 11.74
C LEU A 326 -12.29 -20.24 11.00
N TYR A 327 -11.41 -20.99 11.66
CA TYR A 327 -10.55 -21.87 10.87
C TYR A 327 -11.42 -22.91 10.18
N ALA A 328 -11.33 -22.93 8.85
CA ALA A 328 -11.48 -24.17 8.10
C ALA A 328 -10.19 -24.97 8.33
N ASP A 329 -10.29 -26.10 9.04
CA ASP A 329 -9.30 -27.18 8.89
C ASP A 329 -9.08 -27.52 7.40
#